data_AF-A0A4Q5ALY2-F1
#
_entry.id   AF-A0A4Q5ALY2-F1
#
_cell.length_a   1.000
_cell.length_b   1.000
_cell.length_c   1.000
_cell.angle_alpha   90.00
_cell.angle_beta   90.00
_cell.angle_gamma   90.00
#
_symmetry.space_group_name_H-M   'P 1'
#
loop_
_entity.id
_entity.type
_entity.pdbx_description
1 polymer ?
#
loop_
_entity_poly.entity_id
_entity_poly.type
_entity_poly.pdbx_seq_one_letter_code
_entity_poly.pdbx_strand_id
1 'polypeptide(L)'
;MTDNVNHPAHYESNGPFECIELAQHFNFCIGNAIKYVWRHMDKGNPFEDLSKALWYVSWELDYTNDPVIQQPYPLSNDKLYVLANTDFAHMRKFWDALIIRSLPNMRAAIEHRAEALTADGKPERFQPGVKPLRHGHVRAHRQGEKLFALRKHSNTPAIVGEAMRQRGFDWDNGTILRIEQGERRIHLDEAIALLETYGYTQANMFTALDYILERTA
;
A
#
# COMPACT_ATOMS: atom_id res chain seq x y z
N MET A 1 -27.12 -12.95 14.12
CA MET A 1 -26.83 -12.58 12.72
C MET A 1 -25.43 -11.99 12.71
N THR A 2 -24.56 -12.40 11.79
CA THR A 2 -23.21 -11.83 11.65
C THR A 2 -23.28 -10.49 10.95
N ASP A 3 -22.89 -9.41 11.62
CA ASP A 3 -22.85 -8.08 11.03
C ASP A 3 -21.55 -7.90 10.23
N ASN A 4 -21.59 -8.28 8.95
CA ASN A 4 -20.44 -8.18 8.05
C ASN A 4 -19.98 -6.74 7.74
N VAL A 5 -20.56 -5.72 8.37
CA VAL A 5 -20.17 -4.31 8.23
C VAL A 5 -19.54 -3.78 9.52
N ASN A 6 -20.16 -4.05 10.68
CA ASN A 6 -19.70 -3.54 11.98
C ASN A 6 -18.83 -4.53 12.76
N HIS A 7 -19.10 -5.84 12.69
CA HIS A 7 -18.30 -6.91 13.33
C HIS A 7 -18.26 -8.16 12.43
N PRO A 8 -17.47 -8.14 11.34
CA PRO A 8 -17.39 -9.27 10.44
C PRO A 8 -16.68 -10.43 11.14
N ALA A 9 -17.30 -11.63 11.16
CA ALA A 9 -16.83 -12.80 11.91
C ALA A 9 -15.47 -13.41 11.46
N HIS A 10 -14.74 -12.70 10.58
CA HIS A 10 -13.37 -12.98 10.17
C HIS A 10 -12.36 -11.94 10.71
N TYR A 11 -12.79 -11.04 11.59
CA TYR A 11 -11.92 -10.11 12.34
C TYR A 11 -11.77 -10.47 13.82
N GLU A 12 -12.74 -11.18 14.43
CA GLU A 12 -12.64 -11.68 15.81
C GLU A 12 -11.51 -12.72 16.02
N SER A 13 -11.00 -13.33 14.94
CA SER A 13 -10.08 -14.47 14.98
C SER A 13 -8.60 -14.13 14.79
N ASN A 14 -8.26 -12.93 14.32
CA ASN A 14 -6.95 -12.63 13.73
C ASN A 14 -6.13 -11.60 14.53
N GLY A 15 -6.32 -11.51 15.84
CA GLY A 15 -5.53 -10.64 16.71
C GLY A 15 -6.15 -10.42 18.09
N PRO A 16 -5.45 -9.71 19.00
CA PRO A 16 -5.91 -9.45 20.36
C PRO A 16 -6.98 -8.34 20.48
N PHE A 17 -7.25 -7.62 19.39
CA PHE A 17 -8.25 -6.55 19.22
C PHE A 17 -8.38 -6.24 17.70
N GLU A 18 -9.34 -5.43 17.26
CA GLU A 18 -9.48 -5.14 15.82
C GLU A 18 -8.39 -4.18 15.31
N CYS A 19 -7.81 -4.47 14.13
CA CYS A 19 -6.72 -3.67 13.54
C CYS A 19 -7.03 -2.16 13.44
N ILE A 20 -8.30 -1.78 13.22
CA ILE A 20 -8.71 -0.37 13.12
C ILE A 20 -8.56 0.37 14.45
N GLU A 21 -8.77 -0.30 15.59
CA GLU A 21 -8.62 0.29 16.93
C GLU A 21 -7.17 0.68 17.29
N LEU A 22 -6.20 0.29 16.48
CA LEU A 22 -4.83 0.80 16.54
C LEU A 22 -4.56 1.72 15.35
N ALA A 23 -4.84 1.27 14.13
CA ALA A 23 -4.47 1.98 12.90
C ALA A 23 -5.12 3.37 12.77
N GLN A 24 -6.30 3.61 13.36
CA GLN A 24 -6.97 4.92 13.36
C GLN A 24 -6.19 6.00 14.14
N HIS A 25 -5.36 5.60 15.12
CA HIS A 25 -4.56 6.52 15.92
C HIS A 25 -3.27 6.97 15.21
N PHE A 26 -3.09 6.55 13.96
CA PHE A 26 -1.94 6.87 13.13
C PHE A 26 -2.35 7.60 11.84
N ASN A 27 -1.46 8.43 11.32
CA ASN A 27 -1.61 9.07 10.02
C ASN A 27 -1.72 8.03 8.88
N PHE A 28 -2.18 8.48 7.71
CA PHE A 28 -2.49 7.61 6.58
C PHE A 28 -1.38 6.63 6.20
N CYS A 29 -0.10 7.04 6.25
CA CYS A 29 0.99 6.14 5.90
C CYS A 29 1.16 5.04 6.95
N ILE A 30 1.25 5.41 8.23
CA ILE A 30 1.51 4.44 9.31
C ILE A 30 0.29 3.56 9.60
N GLY A 31 -0.93 4.09 9.52
CA GLY A 31 -2.16 3.29 9.62
C GLY A 31 -2.27 2.25 8.50
N ASN A 32 -1.85 2.58 7.27
CA ASN A 32 -1.74 1.60 6.20
C ASN A 32 -0.62 0.57 6.45
N ALA A 33 0.57 0.99 6.89
CA ALA A 33 1.66 0.08 7.21
C ALA A 33 1.25 -0.96 8.28
N ILE A 34 0.59 -0.50 9.36
CA ILE A 34 0.01 -1.37 10.40
C ILE A 34 -0.99 -2.35 9.80
N LYS A 35 -1.96 -1.87 8.99
CA LYS A 35 -2.96 -2.72 8.33
C LYS A 35 -2.34 -3.83 7.48
N TYR A 36 -1.30 -3.54 6.71
CA TYR A 36 -0.65 -4.54 5.87
C TYR A 36 0.24 -5.50 6.68
N VAL A 37 0.96 -5.02 7.70
CA VAL A 37 1.67 -5.91 8.65
C VAL A 37 0.71 -6.83 9.40
N TRP A 38 -0.47 -6.34 9.78
CA TRP A 38 -1.50 -7.15 10.43
C TRP A 38 -1.97 -8.30 9.52
N ARG A 39 -2.25 -7.97 8.26
CA ARG A 39 -2.93 -8.84 7.29
C ARG A 39 -2.05 -9.90 6.64
N HIS A 40 -0.72 -9.76 6.70
CA HIS A 40 0.20 -10.61 5.91
C HIS A 40 0.09 -12.10 6.26
N MET A 41 -0.27 -12.46 7.49
CA MET A 41 -0.46 -13.85 7.91
C MET A 41 -1.76 -14.49 7.40
N ASP A 42 -2.74 -13.68 6.99
CA ASP A 42 -4.13 -14.13 6.82
C ASP A 42 -4.51 -14.42 5.37
N LYS A 43 -3.99 -13.64 4.41
CA LYS A 43 -4.56 -13.55 3.05
C LYS A 43 -3.76 -14.28 1.96
N GLY A 44 -2.94 -15.25 2.33
CA GLY A 44 -2.20 -16.12 1.39
C GLY A 44 -1.05 -15.48 0.62
N ASN A 45 -1.03 -14.15 0.49
CA ASN A 45 0.02 -13.35 -0.17
C ASN A 45 0.84 -12.54 0.86
N PRO A 46 1.59 -13.17 1.79
CA PRO A 46 2.30 -12.44 2.86
C PRO A 46 3.33 -11.45 2.31
N PHE A 47 3.99 -11.80 1.21
CA PHE A 47 5.01 -10.98 0.55
C PHE A 47 4.43 -9.69 -0.07
N GLU A 48 3.25 -9.78 -0.69
CA GLU A 48 2.56 -8.64 -1.29
C GLU A 48 2.16 -7.60 -0.24
N ASP A 49 1.65 -8.07 0.90
CA ASP A 49 1.29 -7.20 2.03
C ASP A 49 2.52 -6.59 2.71
N LEU A 50 3.57 -7.36 2.97
CA LEU A 50 4.82 -6.80 3.50
C LEU A 50 5.46 -5.79 2.54
N SER A 51 5.41 -6.01 1.23
CA SER A 51 5.88 -5.03 0.23
C SER A 51 5.05 -3.73 0.27
N LYS A 52 3.73 -3.82 0.44
CA LYS A 52 2.88 -2.63 0.65
C LYS A 52 3.22 -1.92 1.96
N ALA A 53 3.39 -2.65 3.06
CA ALA A 53 3.81 -2.07 4.34
C ALA A 53 5.15 -1.33 4.21
N LEU A 54 6.15 -1.96 3.57
CA LEU A 54 7.47 -1.37 3.31
C LEU A 54 7.36 -0.05 2.54
N TRP A 55 6.53 -0.03 1.50
CA TRP A 55 6.30 1.14 0.67
C TRP A 55 5.70 2.30 1.48
N TYR A 56 4.70 2.04 2.33
CA TYR A 56 4.11 3.08 3.20
C TYR A 56 5.09 3.62 4.26
N VAL A 57 5.93 2.77 4.87
CA VAL A 57 6.95 3.21 5.84
C VAL A 57 8.08 3.99 5.16
N SER A 58 8.57 3.50 4.02
CA SER A 58 9.60 4.19 3.24
C SER A 58 9.09 5.54 2.73
N TRP A 59 7.80 5.63 2.38
CA TRP A 59 7.22 6.91 1.99
C TRP A 59 7.23 7.92 3.13
N GLU A 60 6.77 7.52 4.31
CA GLU A 60 6.72 8.43 5.45
C GLU A 60 8.11 8.98 5.76
N LEU A 61 9.12 8.11 5.83
CA LEU A 61 10.52 8.45 6.08
C LEU A 61 11.09 9.46 5.06
N ASP A 62 10.97 9.18 3.75
CA ASP A 62 11.53 10.07 2.73
C ASP A 62 10.75 11.40 2.62
N TYR A 63 9.44 11.41 2.90
CA TYR A 63 8.61 12.63 2.80
C TYR A 63 8.81 13.56 3.99
N THR A 64 8.88 13.03 5.22
CA THR A 64 9.17 13.85 6.40
C THR A 64 10.65 14.25 6.45
N ASN A 65 11.52 13.43 5.85
CA ASN A 65 12.97 13.44 6.08
C ASN A 65 13.32 13.37 7.58
N ASP A 66 12.47 12.69 8.35
CA ASP A 66 12.54 12.53 9.80
C ASP A 66 12.48 11.03 10.12
N PRO A 67 13.45 10.46 10.87
CA PRO A 67 13.41 9.05 11.27
C PRO A 67 12.33 8.73 12.32
N VAL A 68 11.62 9.73 12.87
CA VAL A 68 10.60 9.57 13.90
C VAL A 68 9.20 9.82 13.34
N ILE A 69 8.22 9.02 13.77
CA ILE A 69 6.80 9.22 13.45
C ILE A 69 6.32 10.52 14.12
N GLN A 70 6.20 11.60 13.36
CA GLN A 70 5.69 12.89 13.83
C GLN A 70 4.16 12.91 13.88
N GLN A 71 3.60 12.76 15.09
CA GLN A 71 2.15 12.75 15.35
C GLN A 71 1.80 13.26 16.76
N PRO A 72 0.69 14.00 16.93
CA PRO A 72 0.38 14.73 18.17
C PRO A 72 -0.53 13.99 19.17
N TYR A 73 -1.15 12.87 18.77
CA TYR A 73 -2.14 12.17 19.61
C TYR A 73 -1.52 11.19 20.61
N PRO A 74 -2.13 11.00 21.80
CA PRO A 74 -1.67 10.03 22.77
C PRO A 74 -1.90 8.61 22.27
N LEU A 75 -0.80 7.89 22.03
CA LEU A 75 -0.83 6.45 21.83
C LEU A 75 -1.07 5.77 23.19
N SER A 76 -2.16 5.02 23.32
CA SER A 76 -2.32 4.04 24.39
C SER A 76 -1.37 2.88 24.12
N ASN A 77 -0.12 3.01 24.59
CA ASN A 77 0.97 2.08 24.30
C ASN A 77 0.62 0.63 24.67
N ASP A 78 -0.29 0.41 25.63
CA ASP A 78 -0.81 -0.89 26.06
C ASP A 78 -1.14 -1.82 24.88
N LYS A 79 -1.80 -1.31 23.84
CA LYS A 79 -2.14 -2.09 22.64
C LYS A 79 -0.89 -2.52 21.84
N LEU A 80 0.10 -1.63 21.70
CA LEU A 80 1.37 -1.96 21.07
C LEU A 80 2.19 -2.94 21.94
N TYR A 81 2.18 -2.77 23.27
CA TYR A 81 2.84 -3.69 24.19
C TYR A 81 2.23 -5.10 24.14
N VAL A 82 0.92 -5.25 23.99
CA VAL A 82 0.29 -6.57 23.76
C VAL A 82 0.83 -7.21 22.48
N LEU A 83 0.83 -6.49 21.35
CA LEU A 83 1.34 -7.01 20.07
C LEU A 83 2.84 -7.36 20.11
N ALA A 84 3.66 -6.52 20.75
CA ALA A 84 5.08 -6.76 20.94
C ALA A 84 5.33 -7.97 21.85
N ASN A 85 4.69 -8.03 23.02
CA ASN A 85 4.90 -9.10 24.00
C ASN A 85 4.46 -10.48 23.47
N THR A 86 3.37 -10.53 22.70
CA THR A 86 2.87 -11.77 22.08
C THR A 86 3.60 -12.18 20.79
N ASP A 87 4.53 -11.37 20.28
CA ASP A 87 5.10 -11.50 18.92
C ASP A 87 4.01 -11.64 17.84
N PHE A 88 2.98 -10.79 17.92
CA PHE A 88 1.85 -10.88 17.00
C PHE A 88 2.31 -10.79 15.53
N ALA A 89 1.82 -11.72 14.70
CA ALA A 89 2.19 -11.92 13.31
C ALA A 89 3.71 -12.14 13.06
N HIS A 90 4.48 -12.57 14.06
CA HIS A 90 5.95 -12.67 14.03
C HIS A 90 6.65 -11.33 13.74
N MET A 91 6.07 -10.25 14.25
CA MET A 91 6.45 -8.88 13.95
C MET A 91 6.78 -8.04 15.21
N ARG A 92 7.20 -8.67 16.31
CA ARG A 92 7.68 -7.99 17.55
C ARG A 92 8.56 -6.77 17.25
N LYS A 93 9.58 -6.91 16.39
CA LYS A 93 10.50 -5.81 16.01
C LYS A 93 9.79 -4.60 15.40
N PHE A 94 8.67 -4.79 14.70
CA PHE A 94 7.86 -3.72 14.11
C PHE A 94 6.96 -3.06 15.16
N TRP A 95 6.39 -3.84 16.08
CA TRP A 95 5.61 -3.32 17.21
C TRP A 95 6.50 -2.53 18.19
N ASP A 96 7.70 -3.03 18.49
CA ASP A 96 8.74 -2.31 19.25
C ASP A 96 9.13 -1.00 18.54
N ALA A 97 9.33 -1.04 17.21
CA ALA A 97 9.65 0.14 16.42
C ALA A 97 8.54 1.21 16.45
N LEU A 98 7.26 0.81 16.50
CA LEU A 98 6.13 1.73 16.70
C LEU A 98 6.12 2.34 18.10
N ILE A 99 6.45 1.57 19.15
CA ILE A 99 6.54 2.07 20.54
C ILE A 99 7.62 3.16 20.67
N ILE A 100 8.81 2.94 20.08
CA ILE A 100 9.88 3.95 20.03
C ILE A 100 9.75 4.93 18.86
N ARG A 101 8.66 4.83 18.08
CA ARG A 101 8.31 5.70 16.93
C ARG A 101 9.36 5.76 15.82
N SER A 102 10.22 4.74 15.66
CA SER A 102 11.34 4.71 14.71
C SER A 102 10.95 4.14 13.34
N LEU A 103 10.88 5.01 12.33
CA LEU A 103 10.63 4.64 10.93
C LEU A 103 11.71 3.72 10.34
N PRO A 104 13.03 3.95 10.55
CA PRO A 104 14.06 3.00 10.11
C PRO A 104 13.89 1.60 10.71
N ASN A 105 13.52 1.49 11.99
CA ASN A 105 13.34 0.18 12.64
C ASN A 105 12.08 -0.53 12.14
N MET A 106 11.00 0.22 11.85
CA MET A 106 9.80 -0.34 11.20
C MET A 106 10.17 -0.92 9.82
N ARG A 107 10.97 -0.18 9.03
CA ARG A 107 11.42 -0.62 7.70
C ARG A 107 12.26 -1.90 7.80
N ALA A 108 13.27 -1.90 8.68
CA ALA A 108 14.15 -3.04 8.92
C ALA A 108 13.40 -4.29 9.44
N ALA A 109 12.34 -4.11 10.23
CA ALA A 109 11.50 -5.22 10.68
C ALA A 109 10.69 -5.85 9.54
N ILE A 110 10.16 -5.04 8.62
CA ILE A 110 9.45 -5.52 7.42
C ILE A 110 10.43 -6.19 6.44
N GLU A 111 11.60 -5.58 6.20
CA GLU A 111 12.69 -6.13 5.39
C GLU A 111 13.07 -7.54 5.87
N HIS A 112 13.43 -7.67 7.15
CA HIS A 112 13.78 -8.96 7.79
C HIS A 112 12.64 -9.99 7.78
N ARG A 113 11.37 -9.57 7.88
CA ARG A 113 10.23 -10.51 7.83
C ARG A 113 10.00 -11.04 6.42
N ALA A 114 10.13 -10.18 5.40
CA ALA A 114 10.05 -10.58 4.00
C ALA A 114 11.20 -11.54 3.63
N GLU A 115 12.43 -11.23 4.04
CA GLU A 115 13.59 -12.11 3.86
C GLU A 115 13.37 -13.50 4.49
N ALA A 116 12.96 -13.55 5.76
CA ALA A 116 12.69 -14.81 6.47
C ALA A 116 11.65 -15.69 5.74
N LEU A 117 10.58 -15.08 5.22
CA LEU A 117 9.55 -15.79 4.46
C LEU A 117 10.02 -16.32 3.10
N THR A 118 11.08 -15.74 2.50
CA THR A 118 11.69 -16.30 1.28
C THR A 118 12.61 -17.49 1.55
N ALA A 119 13.15 -17.61 2.77
CA ALA A 119 14.05 -18.71 3.16
C ALA A 119 13.32 -20.06 3.27
N ASP A 120 12.06 -20.08 3.73
CA ASP A 120 11.23 -21.27 3.90
C ASP A 120 10.64 -21.85 2.58
N GLY A 121 11.14 -21.39 1.42
CA GLY A 121 11.04 -22.17 0.18
C GLY A 121 10.04 -21.72 -0.88
N LYS A 122 9.99 -20.43 -1.21
CA LYS A 122 9.58 -19.96 -2.57
C LYS A 122 10.17 -18.57 -2.88
N PRO A 123 10.97 -18.41 -3.95
CA PRO A 123 11.67 -17.17 -4.23
C PRO A 123 10.85 -16.20 -5.10
N GLU A 124 9.92 -15.45 -4.50
CA GLU A 124 9.58 -14.12 -5.05
C GLU A 124 10.51 -13.07 -4.46
N ARG A 125 11.07 -12.23 -5.35
CA ARG A 125 12.31 -11.50 -5.05
C ARG A 125 12.01 -10.17 -4.40
N PHE A 126 12.36 -10.04 -3.12
CA PHE A 126 12.29 -8.77 -2.39
C PHE A 126 13.05 -7.66 -3.12
N GLN A 127 12.37 -6.53 -3.37
CA GLN A 127 12.94 -5.35 -4.01
C GLN A 127 12.65 -4.11 -3.15
N PRO A 128 13.51 -3.80 -2.16
CA PRO A 128 13.35 -2.61 -1.35
C PRO A 128 13.76 -1.36 -2.13
N GLY A 129 12.88 -0.35 -2.15
CA GLY A 129 13.25 1.02 -2.49
C GLY A 129 13.12 1.46 -3.95
N VAL A 130 11.88 1.64 -4.44
CA VAL A 130 11.59 2.67 -5.46
C VAL A 130 10.52 3.67 -4.97
N LYS A 131 10.95 4.41 -3.93
CA LYS A 131 10.63 5.83 -3.67
C LYS A 131 9.19 6.28 -3.28
N PRO A 132 9.04 7.52 -2.76
CA PRO A 132 7.91 7.95 -1.92
C PRO A 132 6.64 8.72 -2.69
N LEU A 133 4.31 8.52 -2.65
CA LEU A 133 2.96 9.07 -3.12
C LEU A 133 2.09 9.92 -2.11
N ARG A 134 2.57 10.45 -0.98
CA ARG A 134 1.98 11.69 -0.41
C ARG A 134 2.21 12.85 -1.41
N HIS A 135 1.18 13.35 -2.08
CA HIS A 135 1.03 14.71 -2.67
C HIS A 135 -0.49 14.99 -2.72
N GLY A 136 -0.87 16.24 -3.04
CA GLY A 136 -2.27 16.68 -3.07
C GLY A 136 -3.18 15.91 -4.05
N HIS A 137 -4.48 16.01 -3.82
CA HIS A 137 -5.49 15.37 -4.68
C HIS A 137 -5.57 16.03 -6.06
N VAL A 138 -4.85 15.46 -7.02
CA VAL A 138 -4.99 15.77 -8.45
C VAL A 138 -6.46 15.65 -8.86
N ARG A 139 -6.94 16.64 -9.63
CA ARG A 139 -8.30 16.65 -10.16
C ARG A 139 -8.43 15.55 -11.20
N ALA A 140 -9.58 14.88 -11.25
CA ALA A 140 -9.82 13.72 -12.10
C ALA A 140 -9.44 13.97 -13.58
N HIS A 141 -9.82 15.11 -14.15
CA HIS A 141 -9.42 15.49 -15.52
C HIS A 141 -7.91 15.55 -15.73
N ARG A 142 -7.11 16.05 -14.77
CA ARG A 142 -5.64 16.07 -14.89
C ARG A 142 -5.01 14.69 -14.76
N GLN A 143 -5.60 13.77 -14.00
CA GLN A 143 -5.19 12.36 -14.04
C GLN A 143 -5.51 11.77 -15.43
N GLY A 144 -6.69 12.08 -15.97
CA GLY A 144 -7.19 11.61 -17.26
C GLY A 144 -6.38 12.08 -18.46
N GLU A 145 -6.19 13.40 -18.60
CA GLU A 145 -5.35 14.05 -19.63
C GLU A 145 -3.96 13.40 -19.72
N LYS A 146 -3.36 13.10 -18.56
CA LYS A 146 -2.03 12.51 -18.46
C LYS A 146 -2.01 11.01 -18.74
N LEU A 147 -3.04 10.26 -18.32
CA LEU A 147 -3.18 8.85 -18.69
C LEU A 147 -3.41 8.67 -20.19
N PHE A 148 -4.20 9.55 -20.81
CA PHE A 148 -4.41 9.60 -22.25
C PHE A 148 -3.09 9.86 -22.98
N ALA A 149 -2.28 10.83 -22.52
CA ALA A 149 -0.96 11.12 -23.08
C ALA A 149 0.04 9.96 -22.97
N LEU A 150 -0.11 9.06 -21.98
CA LEU A 150 0.72 7.86 -21.81
C LEU A 150 0.18 6.63 -22.57
N ARG A 151 -1.08 6.63 -23.02
CA ARG A 151 -1.71 5.48 -23.68
C ARG A 151 -1.31 5.38 -25.16
N LYS A 152 -0.35 4.48 -25.44
CA LYS A 152 0.03 4.10 -26.82
C LYS A 152 -1.20 3.66 -27.63
N HIS A 153 -1.24 3.99 -28.93
CA HIS A 153 -2.36 3.61 -29.81
C HIS A 153 -2.63 2.09 -29.90
N SER A 154 -1.62 1.25 -29.64
CA SER A 154 -1.77 -0.20 -29.50
C SER A 154 -2.70 -0.62 -28.35
N ASN A 155 -2.81 0.21 -27.32
CA ASN A 155 -3.49 -0.08 -26.08
C ASN A 155 -4.94 0.42 -26.21
N THR A 156 -5.75 -0.35 -26.93
CA THR A 156 -7.18 -0.02 -27.12
C THR A 156 -7.94 -0.16 -25.79
N PRO A 157 -9.07 0.55 -25.60
CA PRO A 157 -9.86 0.43 -24.37
C PRO A 157 -10.33 -0.99 -24.05
N ALA A 158 -10.52 -1.84 -25.06
CA ALA A 158 -10.83 -3.26 -24.89
C ALA A 158 -9.64 -4.07 -24.35
N ILE A 159 -8.42 -3.85 -24.87
CA ILE A 159 -7.19 -4.48 -24.38
C ILE A 159 -6.90 -4.04 -22.93
N VAL A 160 -7.09 -2.75 -22.64
CA VAL A 160 -6.91 -2.19 -21.30
C VAL A 160 -7.92 -2.76 -20.31
N GLY A 161 -9.22 -2.73 -20.63
CA GLY A 161 -10.26 -3.29 -19.76
C GLY A 161 -10.03 -4.78 -19.46
N GLU A 162 -9.61 -5.55 -20.46
CA GLU A 162 -9.33 -6.98 -20.30
C GLU A 162 -8.09 -7.23 -19.41
N ALA A 163 -6.99 -6.54 -19.65
CA ALA A 163 -5.77 -6.66 -18.83
C ALA A 163 -5.95 -6.19 -17.38
N MET A 164 -6.96 -5.35 -17.10
CA MET A 164 -7.35 -4.93 -15.76
C MET A 164 -8.28 -5.96 -15.09
N ARG A 165 -9.26 -6.52 -15.81
CA ARG A 165 -10.10 -7.63 -15.31
C ARG A 165 -9.27 -8.87 -14.96
N GLN A 166 -8.26 -9.21 -15.77
CA GLN A 166 -7.35 -10.32 -15.50
C GLN A 166 -6.50 -10.13 -14.23
N ARG A 167 -6.35 -8.90 -13.75
CA ARG A 167 -5.73 -8.56 -12.45
C ARG A 167 -6.74 -8.39 -11.30
N GLY A 168 -8.02 -8.72 -11.53
CA GLY A 168 -9.08 -8.66 -10.51
C GLY A 168 -9.75 -7.29 -10.32
N PHE A 169 -9.51 -6.31 -11.20
CA PHE A 169 -10.20 -5.02 -11.15
C PHE A 169 -11.55 -5.07 -11.90
N ASP A 170 -12.60 -4.51 -11.29
CA ASP A 170 -13.93 -4.37 -11.91
C ASP A 170 -13.94 -3.24 -12.95
N TRP A 171 -13.41 -3.54 -14.14
CA TRP A 171 -13.24 -2.61 -15.25
C TRP A 171 -14.00 -3.07 -16.48
N ASP A 172 -14.99 -2.28 -16.92
CA ASP A 172 -15.54 -2.40 -18.26
C ASP A 172 -14.61 -1.75 -19.31
N ASN A 173 -14.87 -1.98 -20.61
CA ASN A 173 -14.04 -1.47 -21.70
C ASN A 173 -14.13 0.06 -21.89
N GLY A 174 -15.03 0.75 -21.18
CA GLY A 174 -15.18 2.20 -21.11
C GLY A 174 -14.58 2.85 -19.86
N THR A 175 -14.22 2.09 -18.81
CA THR A 175 -13.64 2.66 -17.56
C THR A 175 -12.43 3.54 -17.84
N ILE A 176 -11.53 3.12 -18.75
CA ILE A 176 -10.37 3.95 -19.11
C ILE A 176 -10.79 5.27 -19.80
N LEU A 177 -11.82 5.26 -20.65
CA LEU A 177 -12.31 6.49 -21.30
C LEU A 177 -12.90 7.46 -20.28
N ARG A 178 -13.72 6.96 -19.33
CA ARG A 178 -14.29 7.77 -18.24
C ARG A 178 -13.21 8.35 -17.31
N ILE A 179 -12.07 7.67 -17.16
CA ILE A 179 -10.90 8.18 -16.45
C ILE A 179 -10.18 9.25 -17.31
N GLU A 180 -9.92 8.98 -18.59
CA GLU A 180 -9.28 9.91 -19.53
C GLU A 180 -10.07 11.22 -19.71
N GLN A 181 -11.40 11.14 -19.66
CA GLN A 181 -12.33 12.28 -19.69
C GLN A 181 -12.47 12.99 -18.34
N GLY A 182 -11.91 12.43 -17.25
CA GLY A 182 -11.98 13.01 -15.91
C GLY A 182 -13.32 12.84 -15.18
N GLU A 183 -14.23 12.01 -15.69
CA GLU A 183 -15.49 11.65 -15.03
C GLU A 183 -15.24 10.79 -13.78
N ARG A 184 -14.20 9.94 -13.84
CA ARG A 184 -13.74 9.08 -12.75
C ARG A 184 -12.29 9.38 -12.41
N ARG A 185 -11.91 9.30 -11.13
CA ARG A 185 -10.49 9.27 -10.72
C ARG A 185 -9.90 7.88 -11.00
N ILE A 186 -8.56 7.82 -11.05
CA ILE A 186 -7.84 6.55 -10.93
C ILE A 186 -7.28 6.43 -9.50
N HIS A 187 -7.37 5.22 -8.93
CA HIS A 187 -6.70 4.86 -7.69
C HIS A 187 -5.25 4.38 -7.96
N LEU A 188 -4.46 4.18 -6.91
CA LEU A 188 -3.03 3.89 -7.05
C LEU A 188 -2.75 2.50 -7.61
N ASP A 189 -3.34 1.49 -6.98
CA ASP A 189 -3.38 0.11 -7.44
C ASP A 189 -3.83 0.00 -8.90
N GLU A 190 -4.90 0.72 -9.26
CA GLU A 190 -5.35 0.82 -10.65
C GLU A 190 -4.30 1.45 -11.57
N ALA A 191 -3.66 2.55 -11.15
CA ALA A 191 -2.66 3.26 -11.96
C ALA A 191 -1.39 2.44 -12.20
N ILE A 192 -0.93 1.66 -11.21
CA ILE A 192 0.21 0.74 -11.36
C ILE A 192 -0.12 -0.35 -12.40
N ALA A 193 -1.23 -1.06 -12.20
CA ALA A 193 -1.67 -2.13 -13.11
C ALA A 193 -1.93 -1.64 -14.55
N LEU A 194 -2.42 -0.40 -14.69
CA LEU A 194 -2.61 0.25 -15.98
C LEU A 194 -1.27 0.60 -16.66
N LEU A 195 -0.30 1.13 -15.91
CA LEU A 195 1.04 1.45 -16.42
C LEU A 195 1.82 0.19 -16.85
N GLU A 196 1.75 -0.89 -16.07
CA GLU A 196 2.28 -2.19 -16.48
C GLU A 196 1.66 -2.66 -17.81
N THR A 197 0.34 -2.50 -17.96
CA THR A 197 -0.39 -2.81 -19.20
C THR A 197 0.08 -1.94 -20.37
N TYR A 198 0.61 -0.74 -20.11
CA TYR A 198 1.22 0.11 -21.13
C TYR A 198 2.69 -0.25 -21.44
N GLY A 199 3.25 -1.25 -20.76
CA GLY A 199 4.65 -1.68 -20.88
C GLY A 199 5.63 -0.81 -20.09
N TYR A 200 5.17 -0.17 -19.01
CA TYR A 200 6.07 0.44 -18.02
C TYR A 200 6.59 -0.65 -17.07
N THR A 201 7.81 -0.48 -16.61
CA THR A 201 8.51 -1.41 -15.71
C THR A 201 8.96 -0.66 -14.46
N GLN A 202 9.47 -1.36 -13.45
CA GLN A 202 9.92 -0.73 -12.20
C GLN A 202 10.92 0.42 -12.41
N ALA A 203 11.69 0.40 -13.50
CA ALA A 203 12.65 1.45 -13.86
C ALA A 203 12.02 2.78 -14.34
N ASN A 204 10.75 2.81 -14.75
CA ASN A 204 10.05 4.03 -15.19
C ASN A 204 8.63 4.20 -14.59
N MET A 205 8.14 3.23 -13.82
CA MET A 205 6.87 3.26 -13.10
C MET A 205 6.75 4.51 -12.21
N PHE A 206 7.77 4.80 -11.40
CA PHE A 206 7.77 5.94 -10.47
C PHE A 206 7.61 7.28 -11.21
N THR A 207 8.40 7.53 -12.26
CA THR A 207 8.31 8.74 -13.09
C THR A 207 6.94 8.90 -13.75
N ALA A 208 6.32 7.80 -14.18
CA ALA A 208 4.99 7.84 -14.79
C ALA A 208 3.88 8.11 -13.75
N LEU A 209 3.96 7.52 -12.56
CA LEU A 209 3.06 7.83 -11.43
C LEU A 209 3.21 9.29 -10.98
N ASP A 210 4.44 9.80 -10.89
CA ASP A 210 4.73 11.21 -10.56
C ASP A 210 4.15 12.19 -11.57
N TYR A 211 4.23 11.85 -12.86
CA TYR A 211 3.59 12.62 -13.92
C TYR A 211 2.06 12.66 -13.75
N ILE A 212 1.40 11.49 -13.69
CA ILE A 212 -0.07 11.35 -13.56
C ILE A 212 -0.59 12.04 -12.29
N LEU A 213 0.17 11.95 -11.20
CA LEU A 213 -0.24 12.38 -9.86
C LEU A 213 0.37 13.75 -9.46
N GLU A 214 0.81 14.54 -10.44
CA GLU A 214 1.29 15.93 -10.34
C GLU A 214 2.32 16.19 -9.24
N ARG A 215 3.40 15.41 -9.30
CA ARG A 215 4.47 15.36 -8.29
C ARG A 215 5.69 16.14 -8.79
N THR A 216 5.43 17.36 -9.24
CA THR A 216 6.42 18.17 -9.94
C THR A 216 7.30 18.94 -8.95
N ALA A 217 8.50 18.39 -8.74
CA ALA A 217 9.72 19.04 -8.23
C ALA A 217 9.64 19.70 -6.84
#